data_AF-K3Z545-F1
#
_entry.id   AF-K3Z545-F1
#
_cell.length_a   1.000
_cell.length_b   1.000
_cell.length_c   1.000
_cell.angle_alpha   90.00
_cell.angle_beta   90.00
_cell.angle_gamma   90.00
#
_symmetry.space_group_name_H-M   'P 1'
#
loop_
_entity.id
_entity.type
_entity.pdbx_description
1 polymer ?
#
loop_
_entity_poly.entity_id
_entity_poly.type
_entity_poly.pdbx_seq_one_letter_code
_entity_poly.pdbx_strand_id
1 'polypeptide(L)'
;MMSSTPPPEPAAGDDDMESLPLAAASDYASVASTFDPLLSSASAASPRSPRSPPARAAAFTLSPTSSSSFVDPPSYADATGAGAGSSSPRSASSPSSASPRSARAAASEYSLLAVSDPETEAEPAATSLVPGSAPTYVSYLVTSVRRGDPAQRRHAVRRRFRDFVTLADRLAEAFRGHFVPPRPDKNTVESQVMQKDEFVAQRRAALERYLWRLAEHPAIGPSDELRVFLQTEGKMPLPGSTDVASRMLDGAARLPRQLIAGEEAVAAPQDVVQPAKGGRDLLRIFKELKQSVVTDWGGVKPPLVEEDRDFLEKKGKLQEWEQHLTSASQQAEALVKAQQDMGETMGALGLAFVRLTKFETEEAMYDSQRIRAADSRCVATAAVKASRACRDLNAQTVKYLDTLHEHLSIMLSVHTALSDRASALLTVQTLMSDLASLQSRIEKLEAASSKIFGGDRARIRRVEELRETIRATEDAKFCALREYERIKENNRSELQRLDTERKEDFLAMLKGFVASQAAYAEKIVDGWQTVAEETSGYARGSDNAILGS
;
A
#
# COMPACT_ATOMS: atom_id res chain seq x y z
N MET A 1 20.00 -20.06 75.61
CA MET A 1 18.77 -20.88 75.58
C MET A 1 18.22 -20.84 74.16
N MET A 2 17.95 -22.01 73.56
CA MET A 2 17.18 -22.26 72.31
C MET A 2 17.64 -21.51 71.03
N SER A 3 18.14 -22.18 69.99
CA SER A 3 17.42 -23.08 69.04
C SER A 3 16.44 -22.29 68.14
N SER A 4 16.38 -22.47 66.81
CA SER A 4 16.51 -23.74 66.06
C SER A 4 17.00 -23.60 64.61
N THR A 5 17.69 -24.64 64.13
CA THR A 5 17.82 -25.01 62.70
C THR A 5 16.70 -26.00 62.31
N PRO A 6 16.38 -26.15 61.01
CA PRO A 6 16.18 -27.51 60.46
C PRO A 6 16.83 -27.75 59.08
N PRO A 7 16.94 -29.01 58.60
CA PRO A 7 17.91 -29.43 57.57
C PRO A 7 17.24 -30.07 56.30
N PRO A 8 17.75 -31.11 55.58
CA PRO A 8 17.95 -31.03 54.12
C PRO A 8 17.16 -32.07 53.26
N GLU A 9 17.41 -32.08 51.94
CA GLU A 9 16.92 -33.08 50.95
C GLU A 9 17.34 -34.53 51.24
N PRO A 10 16.66 -35.53 50.61
CA PRO A 10 17.40 -36.31 49.59
C PRO A 10 16.61 -36.88 48.38
N ALA A 11 17.21 -36.74 47.20
CA ALA A 11 17.61 -37.78 46.22
C ALA A 11 16.63 -38.73 45.47
N ALA A 12 17.00 -38.91 44.18
CA ALA A 12 17.00 -40.11 43.33
C ALA A 12 15.75 -40.51 42.50
N GLY A 13 16.01 -40.89 41.25
CA GLY A 13 15.05 -41.41 40.26
C GLY A 13 15.53 -41.20 38.83
N ASP A 14 16.31 -42.15 38.29
CA ASP A 14 16.93 -42.08 36.97
C ASP A 14 15.98 -42.38 35.78
N ASP A 15 16.49 -42.04 34.60
CA ASP A 15 16.51 -42.83 33.36
C ASP A 15 15.78 -42.39 32.07
N ASP A 16 16.57 -42.66 31.02
CA ASP A 16 16.32 -42.83 29.59
C ASP A 16 16.09 -41.66 28.60
N MET A 17 16.96 -41.70 27.59
CA MET A 17 16.85 -41.02 26.30
C MET A 17 15.70 -41.60 25.47
N GLU A 18 15.14 -40.79 24.57
CA GLU A 18 15.11 -41.22 23.16
C GLU A 18 15.08 -40.03 22.18
N SER A 19 15.44 -40.31 20.93
CA SER A 19 15.82 -39.33 19.90
C SER A 19 14.71 -38.95 18.92
N LEU A 20 14.92 -37.81 18.25
CA LEU A 20 14.51 -37.38 16.89
C LEU A 20 14.00 -38.50 15.92
N PRO A 21 13.17 -38.23 14.87
CA PRO A 21 13.16 -36.97 14.10
C PRO A 21 11.84 -36.50 13.41
N LEU A 22 11.92 -35.28 12.83
CA LEU A 22 11.33 -34.77 11.56
C LEU A 22 10.07 -35.40 10.94
N ALA A 23 9.09 -34.53 10.63
CA ALA A 23 8.46 -34.48 9.30
C ALA A 23 7.97 -33.04 8.99
N ALA A 24 8.24 -32.55 7.78
CA ALA A 24 7.79 -31.23 7.31
C ALA A 24 6.69 -31.38 6.25
N ALA A 25 5.78 -30.40 6.19
CA ALA A 25 4.93 -30.16 5.02
C ALA A 25 4.81 -28.65 4.78
N SER A 26 5.07 -28.23 3.55
CA SER A 26 5.09 -26.84 3.11
C SER A 26 3.84 -26.57 2.29
N ASP A 27 3.04 -25.58 2.68
CA ASP A 27 2.05 -24.94 1.81
C ASP A 27 1.98 -23.43 2.11
N TYR A 28 2.60 -22.62 1.24
CA TYR A 28 2.43 -21.16 1.22
C TYR A 28 2.36 -20.67 -0.22
N ALA A 29 1.17 -20.83 -0.81
CA ALA A 29 0.72 -20.13 -2.00
C ALA A 29 -0.67 -19.56 -1.73
N SER A 30 -0.99 -18.42 -2.35
CA SER A 30 -2.27 -17.69 -2.23
C SER A 30 -2.48 -16.84 -0.96
N VAL A 31 -1.88 -15.65 -0.95
CA VAL A 31 -2.45 -14.45 -0.29
C VAL A 31 -2.47 -13.27 -1.26
N ALA A 32 -3.43 -13.30 -2.20
CA ALA A 32 -3.84 -12.14 -2.98
C ALA A 32 -5.34 -12.25 -3.25
N SER A 33 -6.09 -11.19 -2.94
CA SER A 33 -7.55 -11.11 -2.99
C SER A 33 -8.31 -11.99 -1.99
N THR A 34 -8.88 -11.37 -0.95
CA THR A 34 -10.34 -11.21 -0.82
C THR A 34 -10.63 -10.21 0.30
N PHE A 35 -10.99 -8.98 -0.06
CA PHE A 35 -11.80 -8.11 0.79
C PHE A 35 -13.25 -8.35 0.40
N ASP A 36 -14.06 -8.88 1.32
CA ASP A 36 -15.52 -8.90 1.17
C ASP A 36 -16.15 -8.54 2.52
N PRO A 37 -16.80 -7.37 2.67
CA PRO A 37 -17.28 -6.90 3.95
C PRO A 37 -18.72 -7.36 4.17
N LEU A 38 -18.93 -8.50 4.81
CA LEU A 38 -20.14 -8.80 5.60
C LEU A 38 -19.94 -10.09 6.44
N LEU A 39 -20.68 -10.19 7.55
CA LEU A 39 -20.82 -11.34 8.46
C LEU A 39 -19.73 -11.56 9.52
N SER A 40 -20.05 -11.15 10.76
CA SER A 40 -19.66 -11.87 11.98
C SER A 40 -20.77 -11.81 13.02
N SER A 41 -21.41 -12.96 13.27
CA SER A 41 -21.72 -13.44 14.62
C SER A 41 -22.07 -14.92 14.59
N ALA A 42 -21.74 -15.64 15.66
CA ALA A 42 -21.65 -17.10 15.69
C ALA A 42 -22.92 -17.83 16.19
N SER A 43 -22.96 -19.14 15.95
CA SER A 43 -23.79 -20.15 16.64
C SER A 43 -22.95 -20.77 17.78
N ALA A 44 -23.43 -21.40 18.86
CA ALA A 44 -24.73 -21.99 19.24
C ALA A 44 -24.89 -21.97 20.80
N ALA A 45 -25.81 -22.63 21.54
CA ALA A 45 -26.90 -23.57 21.23
C ALA A 45 -27.96 -23.63 22.39
N SER A 46 -29.22 -23.96 22.04
CA SER A 46 -30.13 -24.93 22.71
C SER A 46 -30.58 -24.82 24.20
N PRO A 47 -31.72 -25.45 24.60
CA PRO A 47 -32.98 -25.67 23.84
C PRO A 47 -34.29 -25.55 24.68
N ARG A 48 -35.44 -25.27 24.03
CA ARG A 48 -36.76 -25.97 24.14
C ARG A 48 -37.96 -25.10 23.70
N SER A 49 -38.83 -25.68 22.87
CA SER A 49 -40.13 -25.15 22.40
C SER A 49 -41.29 -25.67 23.31
N PRO A 50 -42.60 -25.31 23.17
CA PRO A 50 -43.34 -25.32 21.88
C PRO A 50 -44.59 -24.41 21.68
N ARG A 51 -45.09 -24.46 20.42
CA ARG A 51 -46.49 -24.25 19.92
C ARG A 51 -47.03 -22.84 19.57
N SER A 52 -47.88 -22.87 18.54
CA SER A 52 -48.53 -21.80 17.74
C SER A 52 -50.07 -22.00 17.75
N PRO A 53 -50.95 -21.31 16.97
CA PRO A 53 -50.81 -20.13 16.09
C PRO A 53 -51.93 -19.04 16.34
N PRO A 54 -52.81 -18.54 15.41
CA PRO A 54 -52.99 -17.08 15.20
C PRO A 54 -54.46 -16.54 15.25
N ALA A 55 -54.67 -15.19 15.20
CA ALA A 55 -55.76 -14.53 14.43
C ALA A 55 -55.89 -12.99 14.60
N ARG A 56 -55.93 -12.30 13.46
CA ARG A 56 -56.89 -11.24 13.03
C ARG A 56 -57.63 -10.33 14.06
N ALA A 57 -57.40 -9.02 13.88
CA ALA A 57 -58.37 -7.91 13.83
C ALA A 57 -59.28 -7.57 15.03
N ALA A 58 -59.09 -6.36 15.57
CA ALA A 58 -60.17 -5.44 15.94
C ALA A 58 -59.68 -3.99 15.73
N ALA A 59 -60.55 -3.12 15.19
CA ALA A 59 -60.24 -1.71 14.98
C ALA A 59 -60.66 -0.87 16.20
N PHE A 60 -59.97 0.24 16.44
CA PHE A 60 -60.59 1.42 17.04
C PHE A 60 -60.20 2.68 16.28
N THR A 61 -61.20 3.30 15.68
CA THR A 61 -61.14 4.61 15.04
C THR A 61 -61.18 5.72 16.08
N LEU A 62 -60.24 6.66 16.02
CA LEU A 62 -60.45 8.03 16.50
C LEU A 62 -59.92 9.03 15.48
N SER A 63 -60.81 9.93 15.08
CA SER A 63 -60.57 11.11 14.26
C SER A 63 -61.48 12.23 14.82
N PRO A 64 -61.28 13.50 14.44
CA PRO A 64 -60.02 14.22 14.48
C PRO A 64 -60.21 15.61 15.15
N THR A 65 -59.21 16.12 15.87
CA THR A 65 -58.97 17.58 16.02
C THR A 65 -57.75 17.85 16.89
N SER A 66 -56.76 18.57 16.34
CA SER A 66 -56.07 19.73 16.93
C SER A 66 -54.67 19.83 16.35
N SER A 67 -54.40 20.95 15.71
CA SER A 67 -53.09 21.28 15.13
C SER A 67 -52.02 21.41 16.22
N SER A 68 -50.93 20.67 16.10
CA SER A 68 -49.62 21.11 16.58
C SER A 68 -48.63 21.09 15.42
N SER A 69 -48.09 22.27 15.11
CA SER A 69 -47.07 22.44 14.08
C SER A 69 -45.72 21.95 14.63
N PHE A 70 -45.31 20.75 14.23
CA PHE A 70 -43.94 20.30 14.46
C PHE A 70 -43.03 21.11 13.52
N VAL A 71 -42.22 22.00 14.08
CA VAL A 71 -41.33 22.87 13.31
C VAL A 71 -40.01 22.13 13.07
N ASP A 72 -39.60 22.01 11.81
CA ASP A 72 -38.31 21.42 11.46
C ASP A 72 -37.13 22.19 12.10
N PRO A 73 -36.07 21.51 12.53
CA PRO A 73 -34.95 22.15 13.21
C PRO A 73 -34.14 23.05 12.26
N PRO A 74 -33.67 24.23 12.72
CA PRO A 74 -32.87 25.13 11.89
C PRO A 74 -31.49 24.55 11.58
N SER A 75 -30.92 24.99 10.45
CA SER A 75 -29.60 24.55 9.98
C SER A 75 -28.48 25.12 10.86
N TYR A 76 -27.31 24.48 10.85
CA TYR A 76 -26.12 24.86 11.62
C TYR A 76 -25.68 26.32 11.41
N ALA A 77 -26.06 26.94 10.28
CA ALA A 77 -25.77 28.33 9.97
C ALA A 77 -26.55 29.35 10.83
N ASP A 78 -27.80 29.06 11.19
CA ASP A 78 -28.71 30.03 11.84
C ASP A 78 -28.43 30.22 13.34
N ALA A 79 -27.70 29.27 13.95
CA ALA A 79 -27.34 29.33 15.37
C ALA A 79 -26.15 30.28 15.66
N THR A 80 -25.50 30.84 14.64
CA THR A 80 -24.38 31.77 14.79
C THR A 80 -24.73 33.15 14.25
N GLY A 81 -25.20 34.03 15.12
CA GLY A 81 -25.43 35.43 14.79
C GLY A 81 -24.15 36.12 14.30
N ALA A 82 -24.24 36.83 13.18
CA ALA A 82 -23.12 37.56 12.61
C ALA A 82 -22.72 38.75 13.51
N GLY A 83 -21.53 38.67 14.12
CA GLY A 83 -20.95 39.71 14.97
C GLY A 83 -19.44 39.78 14.76
N ALA A 84 -18.93 40.98 14.46
CA ALA A 84 -17.55 41.23 14.03
C ALA A 84 -16.48 40.79 15.05
N GLY A 85 -15.32 40.32 14.55
CA GLY A 85 -14.16 40.04 15.41
C GLY A 85 -13.10 39.08 14.87
N SER A 86 -12.82 39.05 13.56
CA SER A 86 -11.72 38.21 13.03
C SER A 86 -10.35 38.83 13.33
N SER A 87 -9.80 38.52 14.49
CA SER A 87 -8.39 38.76 14.81
C SER A 87 -7.61 37.46 14.72
N SER A 88 -6.99 37.17 13.56
CA SER A 88 -5.99 36.11 13.46
C SER A 88 -4.86 36.36 14.47
N PRO A 89 -4.58 35.42 15.40
CA PRO A 89 -3.33 35.46 16.13
C PRO A 89 -2.22 35.22 15.11
N ARG A 90 -1.24 36.14 15.08
CA ARG A 90 -0.06 36.04 14.23
C ARG A 90 0.62 34.69 14.46
N SER A 91 0.82 33.91 13.39
CA SER A 91 1.65 32.71 13.44
C SER A 91 3.03 33.07 13.98
N ALA A 92 3.38 32.53 15.15
CA ALA A 92 4.75 32.57 15.64
C ALA A 92 5.59 31.74 14.66
N SER A 93 6.37 32.42 13.81
CA SER A 93 7.24 31.80 12.83
C SER A 93 8.49 31.23 13.52
N SER A 94 8.32 30.11 14.22
CA SER A 94 9.42 29.17 14.44
C SER A 94 10.03 28.84 13.08
N PRO A 95 11.36 28.83 12.93
CA PRO A 95 11.99 28.56 11.65
C PRO A 95 11.56 27.16 11.19
N SER A 96 10.81 27.11 10.09
CA SER A 96 10.32 25.85 9.54
C SER A 96 11.51 25.04 9.03
N SER A 97 12.00 24.09 9.83
CA SER A 97 12.81 23.00 9.29
C SER A 97 11.96 22.34 8.21
N ALA A 98 12.40 22.43 6.95
CA ALA A 98 11.67 21.83 5.83
C ALA A 98 11.41 20.36 6.16
N SER A 99 10.18 19.89 5.90
CA SER A 99 9.86 18.48 6.06
C SER A 99 10.88 17.63 5.27
N PRO A 100 11.31 16.44 5.75
CA PRO A 100 12.26 15.59 5.02
C PRO A 100 11.86 15.36 3.56
N ARG A 101 10.55 15.26 3.30
CA ARG A 101 9.95 15.20 1.96
C ARG A 101 10.17 16.48 1.13
N SER A 102 10.02 17.64 1.75
CA SER A 102 10.33 18.92 1.10
C SER A 102 11.82 19.09 0.79
N ALA A 103 12.71 18.49 1.60
CA ALA A 103 14.14 18.45 1.31
C ALA A 103 14.46 17.50 0.13
N ARG A 104 13.83 16.32 0.09
CA ARG A 104 13.93 15.37 -1.05
C ARG A 104 13.38 15.97 -2.35
N ALA A 105 12.21 16.59 -2.32
CA ALA A 105 11.66 17.34 -3.47
C ALA A 105 12.55 18.51 -3.92
N ALA A 106 13.24 19.18 -2.99
CA ALA A 106 14.20 20.24 -3.32
C ALA A 106 15.49 19.69 -3.95
N ALA A 107 15.91 18.48 -3.57
CA ALA A 107 17.04 17.76 -4.15
C ALA A 107 16.72 17.07 -5.49
N SER A 108 15.43 16.93 -5.85
CA SER A 108 15.01 16.33 -7.12
C SER A 108 15.52 17.13 -8.34
N GLU A 109 15.86 16.38 -9.39
CA GLU A 109 16.20 16.89 -10.72
C GLU A 109 15.06 17.70 -11.36
N TYR A 110 13.83 17.56 -10.87
CA TYR A 110 12.68 18.33 -11.35
C TYR A 110 12.31 19.44 -10.35
N SER A 111 12.00 20.62 -10.87
CA SER A 111 11.53 21.78 -10.11
C SER A 111 10.01 21.98 -10.20
N LEU A 112 9.39 21.37 -11.21
CA LEU A 112 7.94 21.27 -11.36
C LEU A 112 7.61 19.90 -11.99
N LEU A 113 6.66 19.20 -11.38
CA LEU A 113 5.89 18.12 -11.97
C LEU A 113 4.43 18.37 -11.57
N ALA A 114 3.54 18.45 -12.55
CA ALA A 114 2.11 18.68 -12.33
C ALA A 114 1.29 17.84 -13.31
N VAL A 115 0.13 17.37 -12.86
CA VAL A 115 -0.85 16.65 -13.68
C VAL A 115 -2.16 17.44 -13.64
N SER A 116 -2.53 18.06 -14.75
CA SER A 116 -3.68 18.96 -14.86
C SER A 116 -4.62 18.55 -16.01
N ASP A 117 -5.66 19.36 -16.22
CA ASP A 117 -6.47 19.42 -17.44
C ASP A 117 -6.95 18.05 -17.96
N PRO A 118 -7.77 17.34 -17.17
CA PRO A 118 -8.32 16.06 -17.56
C PRO A 118 -9.35 16.23 -18.68
N GLU A 119 -9.11 15.62 -19.84
CA GLU A 119 -10.04 15.64 -20.97
C GLU A 119 -10.47 14.22 -21.34
N THR A 120 -11.72 14.06 -21.77
CA THR A 120 -12.21 12.79 -22.32
C THR A 120 -11.95 12.77 -23.83
N GLU A 121 -10.95 12.01 -24.26
CA GLU A 121 -10.63 11.78 -25.67
C GLU A 121 -11.30 10.49 -26.16
N ALA A 122 -11.71 10.43 -27.43
CA ALA A 122 -12.11 9.19 -28.09
C ALA A 122 -10.89 8.54 -28.75
N GLU A 123 -10.71 7.22 -28.65
CA GLU A 123 -9.68 6.57 -29.48
C GLU A 123 -10.01 6.76 -30.97
N PRO A 124 -9.05 7.22 -31.80
CA PRO A 124 -9.23 7.26 -33.25
C PRO A 124 -9.36 5.82 -33.77
N ALA A 125 -10.60 5.42 -34.04
CA ALA A 125 -10.95 4.02 -34.26
C ALA A 125 -10.37 3.46 -35.56
N ALA A 126 -9.62 2.37 -35.44
CA ALA A 126 -9.26 1.50 -36.57
C ALA A 126 -10.17 0.26 -36.69
N THR A 127 -11.13 0.06 -35.76
CA THR A 127 -11.82 -1.24 -35.60
C THR A 127 -13.29 -1.20 -35.18
N SER A 128 -13.92 -0.03 -34.97
CA SER A 128 -15.36 0.04 -34.64
C SER A 128 -16.20 0.30 -35.90
N LEU A 129 -16.98 -0.71 -36.32
CA LEU A 129 -17.91 -0.65 -37.45
C LEU A 129 -19.22 0.10 -37.13
N VAL A 130 -19.39 0.61 -35.91
CA VAL A 130 -20.60 1.30 -35.45
C VAL A 130 -20.28 2.79 -35.20
N PRO A 131 -20.83 3.71 -36.01
CA PRO A 131 -20.70 5.15 -35.76
C PRO A 131 -21.16 5.53 -34.35
N GLY A 132 -20.30 6.22 -33.60
CA GLY A 132 -20.56 6.64 -32.22
C GLY A 132 -20.13 5.65 -31.12
N SER A 133 -19.64 4.45 -31.47
CA SER A 133 -19.13 3.46 -30.50
C SER A 133 -17.60 3.39 -30.50
N ALA A 134 -16.94 4.54 -30.35
CA ALA A 134 -15.50 4.62 -30.13
C ALA A 134 -15.20 4.56 -28.61
N PRO A 135 -14.26 3.71 -28.14
CA PRO A 135 -13.90 3.69 -26.72
C PRO A 135 -13.26 5.02 -26.33
N THR A 136 -13.76 5.64 -25.27
CA THR A 136 -13.22 6.89 -24.72
C THR A 136 -12.27 6.62 -23.56
N TYR A 137 -11.30 7.52 -23.37
CA TYR A 137 -10.37 7.50 -22.24
C TYR A 137 -10.14 8.91 -21.72
N VAL A 138 -9.72 9.01 -20.46
CA VAL A 138 -9.26 10.29 -19.88
C VAL A 138 -7.76 10.43 -20.11
N SER A 139 -7.38 11.54 -20.72
CA SER A 139 -6.00 12.03 -20.81
C SER A 139 -5.78 13.17 -19.83
N TYR A 140 -4.53 13.37 -19.42
CA TYR A 140 -4.11 14.40 -18.49
C TYR A 140 -2.94 15.17 -19.09
N LEU A 141 -2.87 16.48 -18.84
CA LEU A 141 -1.71 17.29 -19.20
C LEU A 141 -0.61 17.11 -18.14
N VAL A 142 0.50 16.49 -18.53
CA VAL A 142 1.67 16.31 -17.66
C VAL A 142 2.66 17.44 -17.95
N THR A 143 2.84 18.35 -17.00
CA THR A 143 3.78 19.47 -17.10
C THR A 143 5.04 19.20 -16.29
N SER A 144 6.22 19.42 -16.88
CA SER A 144 7.52 19.22 -16.22
C SER A 144 8.51 20.36 -16.48
N VAL A 145 9.39 20.62 -15.50
CA VAL A 145 10.52 21.55 -15.60
C VAL A 145 11.75 20.99 -14.88
N ARG A 146 12.88 20.91 -15.58
CA ARG A 146 14.15 20.39 -15.05
C ARG A 146 14.92 21.46 -14.27
N ARG A 147 15.37 21.13 -13.06
CA ARG A 147 16.22 21.95 -12.17
C ARG A 147 17.66 21.92 -12.66
N GLY A 148 17.92 22.61 -13.76
CA GLY A 148 19.23 22.61 -14.44
C GLY A 148 19.18 23.00 -15.92
N ASP A 149 17.98 23.14 -16.50
CA ASP A 149 17.84 23.81 -17.80
C ASP A 149 17.95 25.34 -17.62
N PRO A 150 18.95 26.02 -18.21
CA PRO A 150 19.11 27.47 -18.08
C PRO A 150 17.97 28.27 -18.73
N ALA A 151 17.20 27.67 -19.65
CA ALA A 151 16.00 28.29 -20.22
C ALA A 151 14.73 28.01 -19.40
N GLN A 152 14.83 27.21 -18.34
CA GLN A 152 13.72 26.71 -17.52
C GLN A 152 12.53 26.21 -18.39
N ARG A 153 12.82 25.45 -19.45
CA ARG A 153 11.83 25.06 -20.46
C ARG A 153 10.75 24.20 -19.81
N ARG A 154 9.52 24.66 -19.97
CA ARG A 154 8.31 23.92 -19.60
C ARG A 154 8.00 22.93 -20.71
N HIS A 155 8.03 21.65 -20.40
CA HIS A 155 7.51 20.60 -21.27
C HIS A 155 6.11 20.25 -20.78
N ALA A 156 5.14 20.19 -21.70
CA ALA A 156 3.76 19.85 -21.40
C ALA A 156 3.28 18.80 -22.41
N VAL A 157 2.94 17.60 -21.93
CA VAL A 157 2.61 16.46 -22.80
C VAL A 157 1.36 15.76 -22.30
N ARG A 158 0.43 15.43 -23.22
CA ARG A 158 -0.78 14.67 -22.88
C ARG A 158 -0.43 13.19 -22.65
N ARG A 159 -0.93 12.62 -21.54
CA ARG A 159 -0.76 11.22 -21.17
C ARG A 159 -2.06 10.62 -20.67
N ARG A 160 -2.41 9.43 -21.14
CA ARG A 160 -3.51 8.63 -20.58
C ARG A 160 -2.99 7.61 -19.57
N PHE A 161 -3.88 7.09 -18.72
CA PHE A 161 -3.50 6.13 -17.67
C PHE A 161 -2.69 4.91 -18.19
N ARG A 162 -2.98 4.41 -19.40
CA ARG A 162 -2.22 3.31 -20.03
C ARG A 162 -0.75 3.67 -20.36
N ASP A 163 -0.44 4.94 -20.51
CA ASP A 163 0.94 5.39 -20.74
C ASP A 163 1.74 5.33 -19.43
N PHE A 164 1.11 5.70 -18.30
CA PHE A 164 1.68 5.51 -16.95
C PHE A 164 1.85 4.03 -16.59
N VAL A 165 0.93 3.16 -17.02
CA VAL A 165 1.09 1.69 -16.93
C VAL A 165 2.35 1.26 -17.70
N THR A 166 2.51 1.74 -18.93
CA THR A 166 3.68 1.43 -19.78
C THR A 166 4.99 1.95 -19.19
N LEU A 167 4.99 3.15 -18.58
CA LEU A 167 6.13 3.69 -17.83
C LEU A 167 6.48 2.79 -16.64
N ALA A 168 5.51 2.43 -15.81
CA ALA A 168 5.75 1.60 -14.64
C ALA A 168 6.30 0.21 -15.01
N ASP A 169 5.77 -0.43 -16.05
CA ASP A 169 6.29 -1.71 -16.57
C ASP A 169 7.74 -1.54 -17.07
N ARG A 170 8.03 -0.45 -17.79
CA ARG A 170 9.39 -0.10 -18.27
C ARG A 170 10.37 0.12 -17.14
N LEU A 171 9.96 0.81 -16.08
CA LEU A 171 10.79 1.06 -14.90
C LEU A 171 11.05 -0.22 -14.11
N ALA A 172 10.05 -1.10 -13.97
CA ALA A 172 10.24 -2.42 -13.36
C ALA A 172 11.21 -3.31 -14.16
N GLU A 173 11.15 -3.27 -15.50
CA GLU A 173 12.12 -3.97 -16.37
C GLU A 173 13.55 -3.39 -16.27
N ALA A 174 13.70 -2.06 -16.21
CA ALA A 174 15.00 -1.38 -16.27
C ALA A 174 15.72 -1.29 -14.90
N PHE A 175 14.96 -1.15 -13.81
CA PHE A 175 15.47 -0.90 -12.46
C PHE A 175 15.26 -2.11 -11.54
N ARG A 176 15.45 -3.33 -12.04
CA ARG A 176 15.33 -4.56 -11.25
C ARG A 176 16.08 -4.50 -9.92
N GLY A 177 15.44 -4.96 -8.86
CA GLY A 177 15.97 -4.88 -7.50
C GLY A 177 15.98 -3.48 -6.85
N HIS A 178 15.48 -2.43 -7.52
CA HIS A 178 15.21 -1.14 -6.89
C HIS A 178 13.81 -1.08 -6.29
N PHE A 179 13.59 -0.25 -5.27
CA PHE A 179 12.26 0.00 -4.71
C PHE A 179 11.51 1.03 -5.57
N VAL A 180 11.22 0.64 -6.82
CA VAL A 180 10.47 1.44 -7.79
C VAL A 180 9.11 1.79 -7.18
N PRO A 181 8.78 3.09 -6.98
CA PRO A 181 7.50 3.50 -6.40
C PRO A 181 6.31 2.84 -7.12
N PRO A 182 5.27 2.40 -6.40
CA PRO A 182 4.14 1.73 -7.03
C PRO A 182 3.29 2.76 -7.79
N ARG A 183 2.81 2.38 -8.98
CA ARG A 183 1.81 3.17 -9.70
C ARG A 183 0.47 3.15 -8.95
N PRO A 184 -0.37 4.18 -9.10
CA PRO A 184 -1.76 4.14 -8.63
C PRO A 184 -2.51 2.99 -9.30
N ASP A 185 -3.40 2.34 -8.55
CA ASP A 185 -4.13 1.17 -9.03
C ASP A 185 -5.16 1.50 -10.13
N LYS A 186 -5.48 0.47 -10.92
CA LYS A 186 -6.50 0.54 -11.96
C LYS A 186 -7.88 0.39 -11.33
N ASN A 187 -8.30 1.40 -10.57
CA ASN A 187 -9.53 1.38 -9.75
C ASN A 187 -10.80 1.38 -10.61
N THR A 188 -11.13 0.24 -11.21
CA THR A 188 -12.34 0.07 -12.05
C THR A 188 -13.63 0.02 -11.23
N VAL A 189 -13.54 -0.41 -9.96
CA VAL A 189 -14.69 -0.48 -9.04
C VAL A 189 -15.02 0.91 -8.50
N GLU A 190 -14.05 1.67 -7.98
CA GLU A 190 -14.27 3.06 -7.56
C GLU A 190 -14.83 3.92 -8.70
N SER A 191 -14.36 3.72 -9.94
CA SER A 191 -14.89 4.39 -11.14
C SER A 191 -16.38 4.15 -11.41
N GLN A 192 -16.99 3.14 -10.80
CA GLN A 192 -18.41 2.81 -10.92
C GLN A 192 -19.23 3.26 -9.69
N VAL A 193 -18.58 3.45 -8.54
CA VAL A 193 -19.21 3.83 -7.26
C VAL A 193 -19.14 5.33 -7.00
N MET A 194 -18.05 5.99 -7.41
CA MET A 194 -17.81 7.42 -7.21
C MET A 194 -18.35 8.26 -8.36
N GLN A 195 -18.55 9.56 -8.12
CA GLN A 195 -18.86 10.50 -9.19
C GLN A 195 -17.68 10.61 -10.15
N LYS A 196 -17.96 10.69 -11.46
CA LYS A 196 -16.93 10.68 -12.52
C LYS A 196 -15.84 11.73 -12.27
N ASP A 197 -16.22 12.94 -11.88
CA ASP A 197 -15.30 14.07 -11.71
C ASP A 197 -14.44 13.93 -10.46
N GLU A 198 -15.00 13.39 -9.37
CA GLU A 198 -14.29 13.07 -8.13
C GLU A 198 -13.21 12.01 -8.38
N PHE A 199 -13.58 10.92 -9.06
CA PHE A 199 -12.67 9.86 -9.47
C PHE A 199 -11.54 10.37 -10.38
N VAL A 200 -11.86 11.26 -11.33
CA VAL A 200 -10.86 11.89 -12.21
C VAL A 200 -9.91 12.77 -11.40
N ALA A 201 -10.40 13.55 -10.43
CA ALA A 201 -9.59 14.40 -9.57
C ALA A 201 -8.68 13.59 -8.62
N GLN A 202 -9.19 12.51 -8.01
CA GLN A 202 -8.44 11.58 -7.18
C GLN A 202 -7.33 10.90 -7.99
N ARG A 203 -7.65 10.38 -9.19
CA ARG A 203 -6.66 9.76 -10.08
C ARG A 203 -5.59 10.76 -10.52
N ARG A 204 -5.97 11.99 -10.89
CA ARG A 204 -5.03 13.08 -11.21
C ARG A 204 -4.05 13.33 -10.06
N ALA A 205 -4.56 13.46 -8.83
CA ALA A 205 -3.72 13.66 -7.64
C ALA A 205 -2.82 12.45 -7.31
N ALA A 206 -3.27 11.22 -7.58
CA ALA A 206 -2.46 10.02 -7.41
C ALA A 206 -1.34 9.91 -8.47
N LEU A 207 -1.62 10.25 -9.73
CA LEU A 207 -0.63 10.29 -10.80
C LEU A 207 0.43 11.38 -10.58
N GLU A 208 0.04 12.55 -10.07
CA GLU A 208 0.96 13.62 -9.69
C GLU A 208 1.91 13.20 -8.56
N ARG A 209 1.38 12.61 -7.49
CA ARG A 209 2.19 12.05 -6.39
C ARG A 209 3.12 10.93 -6.88
N TYR A 210 2.65 10.08 -7.80
CA TYR A 210 3.46 9.03 -8.41
C TYR A 210 4.66 9.60 -9.17
N LEU A 211 4.47 10.60 -10.03
CA LEU A 211 5.56 11.24 -10.76
C LEU A 211 6.59 11.91 -9.83
N TRP A 212 6.13 12.58 -8.76
CA TRP A 212 7.05 13.14 -7.76
C TRP A 212 7.87 12.06 -7.04
N ARG A 213 7.25 10.94 -6.61
CA ARG A 213 7.98 9.81 -6.02
C ARG A 213 9.03 9.22 -6.96
N LEU A 214 8.71 9.08 -8.26
CA LEU A 214 9.70 8.66 -9.27
C LEU A 214 10.86 9.65 -9.39
N ALA A 215 10.57 10.96 -9.33
CA ALA A 215 11.54 12.04 -9.48
C ALA A 215 12.40 12.28 -8.23
N GLU A 216 11.95 11.88 -7.05
CA GLU A 216 12.70 11.89 -5.79
C GLU A 216 13.63 10.66 -5.65
N HIS A 217 13.29 9.54 -6.29
CA HIS A 217 14.06 8.30 -6.20
C HIS A 217 15.43 8.43 -6.89
N PRO A 218 16.58 8.27 -6.19
CA PRO A 218 17.91 8.64 -6.70
C PRO A 218 18.32 8.02 -8.04
N ALA A 219 17.95 6.76 -8.31
CA ALA A 219 18.25 6.10 -9.58
C ALA A 219 17.23 6.39 -10.71
N ILE A 220 15.98 6.76 -10.38
CA ILE A 220 14.88 6.84 -11.34
C ILE A 220 14.61 8.30 -11.76
N GLY A 221 14.79 9.26 -10.85
CA GLY A 221 14.72 10.69 -11.18
C GLY A 221 15.59 11.10 -12.38
N PRO A 222 16.88 10.75 -12.42
CA PRO A 222 17.74 11.06 -13.56
C PRO A 222 17.54 10.15 -14.78
N SER A 223 16.66 9.15 -14.73
CA SER A 223 16.50 8.13 -15.78
C SER A 223 16.05 8.68 -17.13
N ASP A 224 16.49 8.02 -18.20
CA ASP A 224 16.04 8.33 -19.55
C ASP A 224 14.58 7.91 -19.77
N GLU A 225 14.12 6.83 -19.12
CA GLU A 225 12.75 6.35 -19.13
C GLU A 225 11.75 7.40 -18.65
N LEU A 226 12.01 8.01 -17.50
CA LEU A 226 11.18 9.10 -16.96
C LEU A 226 11.27 10.36 -17.84
N ARG A 227 12.47 10.71 -18.31
CA ARG A 227 12.68 11.90 -19.15
C ARG A 227 11.92 11.82 -20.48
N VAL A 228 11.99 10.68 -21.16
CA VAL A 228 11.24 10.39 -22.40
C VAL A 228 9.73 10.46 -22.14
N PHE A 229 9.25 9.91 -21.03
CA PHE A 229 7.83 10.01 -20.66
C PHE A 229 7.36 11.46 -20.44
N LEU A 230 8.19 12.32 -19.87
CA LEU A 230 7.83 13.71 -19.56
C LEU A 230 7.99 14.68 -20.74
N GLN A 231 8.74 14.31 -21.79
CA GLN A 231 9.12 15.24 -22.87
C GLN A 231 8.67 14.84 -24.28
N THR A 232 8.44 13.55 -24.58
CA THR A 232 8.17 13.10 -25.96
C THR A 232 6.69 13.19 -26.33
N GLU A 233 6.34 14.04 -27.29
CA GLU A 233 4.95 14.14 -27.78
C GLU A 233 4.48 12.86 -28.49
N GLY A 234 3.16 12.62 -28.45
CA GLY A 234 2.52 11.49 -29.12
C GLY A 234 2.70 10.14 -28.42
N LYS A 235 2.59 9.06 -29.21
CA LYS A 235 2.65 7.67 -28.73
C LYS A 235 4.06 7.36 -28.24
N MET A 236 4.18 6.92 -26.98
CA MET A 236 5.44 6.57 -26.34
C MET A 236 6.34 5.72 -27.26
N PRO A 237 7.59 6.14 -27.55
CA PRO A 237 8.53 5.36 -28.35
C PRO A 237 9.13 4.19 -27.55
N LEU A 238 8.92 4.16 -26.24
CA LEU A 238 9.18 2.98 -25.41
C LEU A 238 8.36 1.81 -25.98
N PRO A 239 8.99 0.67 -26.34
CA PRO A 239 8.26 -0.46 -26.90
C PRO A 239 7.16 -0.85 -25.92
N GLY A 240 5.90 -0.87 -26.38
CA GLY A 240 4.77 -1.21 -25.52
C GLY A 240 5.01 -2.57 -24.90
N SER A 241 4.88 -2.67 -23.58
CA SER A 241 4.82 -3.98 -22.92
C SER A 241 3.68 -4.76 -23.58
N THR A 242 4.01 -5.89 -24.19
CA THR A 242 3.01 -6.75 -24.81
C THR A 242 2.15 -7.29 -23.67
N ASP A 243 0.90 -6.83 -23.62
CA ASP A 243 -0.07 -7.16 -22.57
C ASP A 243 0.02 -8.63 -22.19
N VAL A 244 0.09 -8.96 -20.90
CA VAL A 244 0.26 -10.35 -20.44
C VAL A 244 -0.87 -11.24 -20.98
N ALA A 245 -2.09 -10.69 -21.05
CA ALA A 245 -3.24 -11.34 -21.69
C ALA A 245 -3.09 -11.51 -23.22
N SER A 246 -2.48 -10.57 -23.93
CA SER A 246 -2.20 -10.68 -25.36
C SER A 246 -1.11 -11.72 -25.65
N ARG A 247 -0.12 -11.87 -24.76
CA ARG A 247 0.91 -12.93 -24.85
C ARG A 247 0.32 -14.34 -24.71
N MET A 248 -0.74 -14.52 -23.92
CA MET A 248 -1.44 -15.80 -23.80
C MET A 248 -2.19 -16.20 -25.08
N LEU A 249 -2.85 -15.25 -25.74
CA LEU A 249 -3.66 -15.52 -26.94
C LEU A 249 -2.82 -15.73 -28.22
N ASP A 250 -1.78 -14.92 -28.47
CA ASP A 250 -0.89 -15.14 -29.63
C ASP A 250 -0.04 -16.42 -29.47
N GLY A 251 0.23 -16.83 -28.22
CA GLY A 251 0.86 -18.12 -27.91
C GLY A 251 0.02 -19.34 -28.31
N ALA A 252 -1.31 -19.24 -28.29
CA ALA A 252 -2.21 -20.28 -28.79
C ALA A 252 -2.38 -20.22 -30.32
N ALA A 253 -2.34 -19.02 -30.92
CA ALA A 253 -2.49 -18.82 -32.36
C ALA A 253 -1.24 -19.22 -33.18
N ARG A 254 -0.04 -19.21 -32.57
CA ARG A 254 1.23 -19.57 -33.20
C ARG A 254 1.72 -21.00 -32.89
N LEU A 255 0.81 -21.94 -32.63
CA LEU A 255 1.16 -23.36 -32.63
C LEU A 255 1.65 -23.76 -34.04
N PRO A 256 2.89 -24.27 -34.21
CA PRO A 256 3.26 -24.92 -35.46
C PRO A 256 2.34 -26.13 -35.67
N ARG A 257 1.80 -26.30 -36.88
CA ARG A 257 0.95 -27.45 -37.27
C ARG A 257 1.66 -28.82 -37.23
N GLN A 258 2.86 -28.89 -36.65
CA GLN A 258 3.72 -30.07 -36.54
C GLN A 258 3.43 -30.93 -35.29
N LEU A 259 2.59 -30.48 -34.34
CA LEU A 259 2.18 -31.31 -33.18
C LEU A 259 1.20 -32.46 -33.52
N ILE A 260 1.05 -32.82 -34.80
CA ILE A 260 0.24 -33.94 -35.28
C ILE A 260 1.10 -35.05 -35.93
N ALA A 261 2.37 -34.79 -36.26
CA ALA A 261 3.27 -35.79 -36.83
C ALA A 261 4.68 -35.65 -36.23
N GLY A 262 5.18 -36.72 -35.62
CA GLY A 262 6.52 -36.75 -35.06
C GLY A 262 7.57 -37.05 -36.12
N GLU A 263 8.52 -36.14 -36.31
CA GLU A 263 9.84 -36.40 -36.91
C GLU A 263 10.84 -35.32 -36.46
N GLU A 264 12.14 -35.64 -36.52
CA GLU A 264 13.21 -34.79 -35.96
C GLU A 264 13.50 -33.55 -36.84
N ALA A 265 13.61 -32.37 -36.23
CA ALA A 265 14.11 -31.17 -36.90
C ALA A 265 14.99 -30.32 -35.95
N VAL A 266 16.21 -30.01 -36.41
CA VAL A 266 17.20 -29.19 -35.69
C VAL A 266 16.84 -27.70 -35.85
N ALA A 267 16.80 -26.95 -34.75
CA ALA A 267 16.58 -25.50 -34.76
C ALA A 267 17.89 -24.73 -35.00
N ALA A 268 17.82 -23.60 -35.72
CA ALA A 268 18.99 -22.83 -36.17
C ALA A 268 19.57 -21.88 -35.10
N PRO A 269 20.86 -21.48 -35.17
CA PRO A 269 21.63 -21.06 -33.99
C PRO A 269 21.56 -19.58 -33.54
N GLN A 270 20.59 -18.77 -33.96
CA GLN A 270 20.71 -17.28 -33.86
C GLN A 270 19.81 -16.52 -32.86
N ASP A 271 19.03 -17.19 -31.99
CA ASP A 271 18.13 -16.52 -31.04
C ASP A 271 18.61 -16.49 -29.56
N VAL A 272 19.86 -16.84 -29.28
CA VAL A 272 20.36 -17.11 -27.91
C VAL A 272 20.78 -15.85 -27.12
N VAL A 273 20.81 -14.66 -27.72
CA VAL A 273 21.48 -13.46 -27.15
C VAL A 273 20.54 -12.46 -26.45
N GLN A 274 19.24 -12.72 -26.29
CA GLN A 274 18.36 -11.82 -25.53
C GLN A 274 18.13 -12.27 -24.08
N PRO A 275 18.36 -11.39 -23.08
CA PRO A 275 18.05 -11.68 -21.68
C PRO A 275 16.56 -11.96 -21.48
N ALA A 276 16.24 -12.78 -20.48
CA ALA A 276 14.89 -13.32 -20.27
C ALA A 276 13.84 -12.20 -20.10
N LYS A 277 12.85 -12.20 -21.00
CA LYS A 277 11.69 -11.29 -20.96
C LYS A 277 10.44 -12.06 -20.55
N GLY A 278 9.71 -11.52 -19.58
CA GLY A 278 8.57 -12.17 -18.92
C GLY A 278 7.49 -12.68 -19.87
N GLY A 279 6.82 -13.77 -19.48
CA GLY A 279 5.88 -14.52 -20.32
C GLY A 279 6.52 -15.74 -20.99
N ARG A 280 7.81 -15.67 -21.38
CA ARG A 280 8.59 -16.89 -21.67
C ARG A 280 8.78 -17.75 -20.42
N ASP A 281 8.81 -17.12 -19.24
CA ASP A 281 8.95 -17.84 -17.98
C ASP A 281 7.75 -18.71 -17.62
N LEU A 282 6.49 -18.41 -18.00
CA LEU A 282 5.41 -19.35 -17.69
C LEU A 282 5.51 -20.63 -18.53
N LEU A 283 5.89 -20.52 -19.81
CA LEU A 283 6.15 -21.68 -20.66
C LEU A 283 7.45 -22.40 -20.29
N ARG A 284 8.46 -21.69 -19.78
CA ARG A 284 9.66 -22.29 -19.18
C ARG A 284 9.32 -23.01 -17.89
N ILE A 285 8.62 -22.40 -16.93
CA ILE A 285 8.14 -23.02 -15.68
C ILE A 285 7.24 -24.23 -15.98
N PHE A 286 6.34 -24.15 -16.96
CA PHE A 286 5.49 -25.28 -17.34
C PHE A 286 6.27 -26.38 -18.08
N LYS A 287 7.31 -26.02 -18.84
CA LYS A 287 8.27 -26.97 -19.44
C LYS A 287 9.18 -27.59 -18.38
N GLU A 288 9.61 -26.83 -17.39
CA GLU A 288 10.42 -27.25 -16.23
C GLU A 288 9.60 -28.15 -15.30
N LEU A 289 8.31 -27.87 -15.10
CA LEU A 289 7.35 -28.73 -14.38
C LEU A 289 7.04 -30.01 -15.18
N LYS A 290 6.98 -29.92 -16.51
CA LYS A 290 6.81 -31.11 -17.36
C LYS A 290 8.11 -31.93 -17.47
N GLN A 291 9.29 -31.30 -17.43
CA GLN A 291 10.57 -31.98 -17.35
C GLN A 291 10.88 -32.51 -15.94
N SER A 292 10.37 -31.90 -14.86
CA SER A 292 10.48 -32.47 -13.53
C SER A 292 9.67 -33.77 -13.45
N VAL A 293 8.41 -33.76 -13.88
CA VAL A 293 7.55 -34.97 -13.87
C VAL A 293 8.04 -36.08 -14.81
N VAL A 294 8.70 -35.76 -15.92
CA VAL A 294 9.23 -36.76 -16.88
C VAL A 294 10.64 -37.27 -16.50
N THR A 295 11.34 -36.64 -15.55
CA THR A 295 12.68 -37.08 -15.09
C THR A 295 12.65 -37.64 -13.66
N ASP A 296 11.47 -37.84 -13.08
CA ASP A 296 11.26 -38.15 -11.66
C ASP A 296 11.45 -39.64 -11.28
N TRP A 297 12.55 -40.25 -11.76
CA TRP A 297 13.03 -41.56 -11.31
C TRP A 297 14.48 -41.49 -10.80
N GLY A 298 14.73 -40.54 -9.90
CA GLY A 298 15.92 -40.52 -9.04
C GLY A 298 16.73 -39.23 -9.09
N GLY A 299 16.31 -38.22 -8.33
CA GLY A 299 17.13 -37.02 -8.11
C GLY A 299 16.35 -35.86 -7.48
N VAL A 300 16.19 -35.85 -6.16
CA VAL A 300 15.66 -34.69 -5.44
C VAL A 300 16.60 -33.50 -5.69
N LYS A 301 16.12 -32.48 -6.43
CA LYS A 301 16.85 -31.21 -6.60
C LYS A 301 17.01 -30.55 -5.22
N PRO A 302 18.16 -29.94 -4.90
CA PRO A 302 18.28 -29.10 -3.72
C PRO A 302 17.22 -27.99 -3.76
N PRO A 303 16.63 -27.61 -2.62
CA PRO A 303 15.73 -26.45 -2.56
C PRO A 303 16.46 -25.17 -2.97
N LEU A 304 15.70 -24.11 -3.28
CA LEU A 304 16.22 -22.76 -3.50
C LEU A 304 16.90 -22.24 -2.22
N VAL A 305 18.20 -22.50 -2.05
CA VAL A 305 18.98 -22.00 -0.92
C VAL A 305 19.52 -20.62 -1.27
N GLU A 306 18.99 -19.60 -0.61
CA GLU A 306 19.64 -18.30 -0.45
C GLU A 306 20.62 -18.41 0.72
N GLU A 307 21.92 -18.28 0.45
CA GLU A 307 22.97 -18.46 1.46
C GLU A 307 23.35 -17.15 2.18
N ASP A 308 22.86 -16.01 1.69
CA ASP A 308 23.13 -14.67 2.21
C ASP A 308 22.40 -14.43 3.55
N ARG A 309 23.07 -14.78 4.65
CA ARG A 309 22.53 -14.71 6.02
C ARG A 309 22.11 -13.28 6.40
N ASP A 310 22.92 -12.29 6.03
CA ASP A 310 22.62 -10.86 6.22
C ASP A 310 21.33 -10.44 5.52
N PHE A 311 21.12 -10.93 4.30
CA PHE A 311 19.89 -10.68 3.56
C PHE A 311 18.68 -11.38 4.21
N LEU A 312 18.80 -12.64 4.62
CA LEU A 312 17.74 -13.38 5.29
C LEU A 312 17.32 -12.71 6.61
N GLU A 313 18.27 -12.24 7.43
CA GLU A 313 18.00 -11.51 8.67
C GLU A 313 17.27 -10.19 8.38
N LYS A 314 17.73 -9.41 7.40
CA LYS A 314 17.07 -8.15 6.99
C LYS A 314 15.66 -8.40 6.44
N LYS A 315 15.45 -9.47 5.68
CA LYS A 315 14.15 -9.88 5.16
C LYS A 315 13.18 -10.25 6.28
N GLY A 316 13.62 -11.04 7.26
CA GLY A 316 12.80 -11.39 8.44
C GLY A 316 12.38 -10.14 9.23
N LYS A 317 13.35 -9.28 9.56
CA LYS A 317 13.10 -7.99 10.22
C LYS A 317 12.12 -7.10 9.43
N LEU A 318 12.20 -7.12 8.10
CA LEU A 318 11.28 -6.35 7.26
C LEU A 318 9.84 -6.89 7.31
N GLN A 319 9.66 -8.22 7.36
CA GLN A 319 8.34 -8.86 7.49
C GLN A 319 7.70 -8.56 8.87
N GLU A 320 8.48 -8.60 9.94
CA GLU A 320 8.04 -8.16 11.27
C GLU A 320 7.64 -6.67 11.26
N TRP A 321 8.44 -5.83 10.61
CA TRP A 321 8.13 -4.40 10.44
C TRP A 321 6.85 -4.14 9.65
N GLU A 322 6.59 -4.91 8.59
CA GLU A 322 5.35 -4.81 7.80
C GLU A 322 4.11 -5.20 8.62
N GLN A 323 4.21 -6.23 9.46
CA GLN A 323 3.15 -6.60 10.40
C GLN A 323 2.88 -5.49 11.43
N HIS A 324 3.93 -4.95 12.05
CA HIS A 324 3.81 -3.82 12.98
C HIS A 324 3.23 -2.57 12.31
N LEU A 325 3.67 -2.27 11.08
CA LEU A 325 3.18 -1.13 10.30
C LEU A 325 1.70 -1.27 9.95
N THR A 326 1.27 -2.47 9.55
CA THR A 326 -0.15 -2.77 9.27
C THR A 326 -1.00 -2.57 10.52
N SER A 327 -0.55 -3.09 11.68
CA SER A 327 -1.27 -2.91 12.96
C SER A 327 -1.32 -1.45 13.39
N ALA A 328 -0.21 -0.71 13.24
CA ALA A 328 -0.17 0.73 13.53
C ALA A 328 -1.11 1.54 12.64
N SER A 329 -1.22 1.19 11.34
CA SER A 329 -2.15 1.81 10.40
C SER A 329 -3.62 1.60 10.81
N GLN A 330 -3.97 0.37 11.21
CA GLN A 330 -5.33 0.06 11.70
C GLN A 330 -5.66 0.81 13.00
N GLN A 331 -4.70 0.94 13.92
CA GLN A 331 -4.87 1.74 15.14
C GLN A 331 -4.98 3.25 14.84
N ALA A 332 -4.24 3.75 13.84
CA ALA A 332 -4.35 5.13 13.37
C ALA A 332 -5.74 5.44 12.79
N GLU A 333 -6.30 4.54 11.97
CA GLU A 333 -7.67 4.67 11.44
C GLU A 333 -8.73 4.66 12.55
N ALA A 334 -8.59 3.76 13.55
CA ALA A 334 -9.46 3.72 14.71
C ALA A 334 -9.37 5.02 15.56
N LEU A 335 -8.18 5.59 15.71
CA LEU A 335 -7.96 6.87 16.39
C LEU A 335 -8.59 8.05 15.66
N VAL A 336 -8.41 8.14 14.34
CA VAL A 336 -9.05 9.15 13.47
C VAL A 336 -10.56 9.10 13.61
N LYS A 337 -11.14 7.90 13.58
CA LYS A 337 -12.58 7.71 13.78
C LYS A 337 -13.03 8.17 15.17
N ALA A 338 -12.33 7.76 16.23
CA ALA A 338 -12.66 8.18 17.60
C ALA A 338 -12.56 9.71 17.79
N GLN A 339 -11.60 10.38 17.14
CA GLN A 339 -11.48 11.85 17.15
C GLN A 339 -12.63 12.53 16.41
N GLN A 340 -13.10 11.96 15.30
CA GLN A 340 -14.31 12.41 14.60
C GLN A 340 -15.56 12.25 15.49
N ASP A 341 -15.80 11.04 16.02
CA ASP A 341 -16.96 10.71 16.86
C ASP A 341 -17.04 11.63 18.09
N MET A 342 -15.88 11.93 18.71
CA MET A 342 -15.76 12.91 19.80
C MET A 342 -16.12 14.33 19.36
N GLY A 343 -15.64 14.77 18.19
CA GLY A 343 -15.97 16.09 17.63
C GLY A 343 -17.45 16.24 17.30
N GLU A 344 -18.10 15.19 16.80
CA GLU A 344 -19.54 15.15 16.52
C GLU A 344 -20.38 15.17 17.80
N THR A 345 -20.03 14.32 18.77
CA THR A 345 -20.68 14.26 20.09
C THR A 345 -20.59 15.61 20.81
N MET A 346 -19.43 16.24 20.79
CA MET A 346 -19.22 17.57 21.38
C MET A 346 -20.04 18.66 20.67
N GLY A 347 -20.23 18.53 19.35
CA GLY A 347 -21.10 19.42 18.58
C GLY A 347 -22.58 19.26 18.96
N ALA A 348 -23.03 18.01 19.12
CA ALA A 348 -24.39 17.71 19.57
C ALA A 348 -24.66 18.23 20.99
N LEU A 349 -23.70 18.09 21.91
CA LEU A 349 -23.76 18.67 23.25
C LEU A 349 -23.93 20.20 23.21
N GLY A 350 -23.12 20.88 22.39
CA GLY A 350 -23.22 22.32 22.21
C GLY A 350 -24.61 22.75 21.70
N LEU A 351 -25.15 22.05 20.69
CA LEU A 351 -26.50 22.32 20.17
C LEU A 351 -27.61 22.06 21.21
N ALA A 352 -27.46 21.07 22.09
CA ALA A 352 -28.39 20.84 23.20
C ALA A 352 -28.40 22.01 24.18
N PHE A 353 -27.22 22.54 24.54
CA PHE A 353 -27.12 23.73 25.40
C PHE A 353 -27.58 25.02 24.71
N VAL A 354 -27.47 25.16 23.38
CA VAL A 354 -28.13 26.26 22.63
C VAL A 354 -29.65 26.19 22.78
N ARG A 355 -30.25 25.00 22.67
CA ARG A 355 -31.70 24.79 22.86
C ARG A 355 -32.13 25.09 24.30
N LEU A 356 -31.37 24.65 25.29
CA LEU A 356 -31.62 24.95 26.70
C LEU A 356 -31.53 26.46 26.99
N THR A 357 -30.50 27.13 26.45
CA THR A 357 -30.35 28.58 26.52
C THR A 357 -31.57 29.30 25.96
N LYS A 358 -32.07 28.87 24.80
CA LYS A 358 -33.26 29.44 24.16
C LYS A 358 -34.48 29.28 25.05
N PHE A 359 -34.75 28.07 25.54
CA PHE A 359 -35.88 27.77 26.43
C PHE A 359 -35.86 28.61 27.73
N GLU A 360 -34.73 28.66 28.44
CA GLU A 360 -34.56 29.45 29.67
C GLU A 360 -34.62 30.97 29.41
N THR A 361 -34.43 31.43 28.17
CA THR A 361 -34.56 32.86 27.79
C THR A 361 -36.00 33.21 27.40
N GLU A 362 -36.72 32.32 26.70
CA GLU A 362 -38.09 32.55 26.24
C GLU A 362 -39.10 32.58 27.40
N GLU A 363 -38.88 31.79 28.45
CA GLU A 363 -39.74 31.70 29.65
C GLU A 363 -39.21 32.50 30.87
N ALA A 364 -38.30 33.46 30.65
CA ALA A 364 -37.53 34.14 31.72
C ALA A 364 -38.34 35.20 32.51
N MET A 365 -38.99 34.79 33.60
CA MET A 365 -39.62 35.71 34.57
C MET A 365 -38.72 36.06 35.78
N TYR A 366 -37.75 35.21 36.12
CA TYR A 366 -36.86 35.39 37.28
C TYR A 366 -35.39 35.52 36.87
N ASP A 367 -34.60 36.29 37.62
CA ASP A 367 -33.16 36.46 37.34
C ASP A 367 -32.37 35.13 37.44
N SER A 368 -32.86 34.15 38.22
CA SER A 368 -32.27 32.81 38.27
C SER A 368 -32.37 32.05 36.95
N GLN A 369 -33.40 32.29 36.13
CA GLN A 369 -33.51 31.74 34.76
C GLN A 369 -32.51 32.43 33.83
N ARG A 370 -32.36 33.76 33.95
CA ARG A 370 -31.40 34.54 33.16
C ARG A 370 -29.95 34.13 33.41
N ILE A 371 -29.59 33.84 34.67
CA ILE A 371 -28.28 33.31 35.05
C ILE A 371 -28.07 31.93 34.40
N ARG A 372 -28.98 30.96 34.60
CA ARG A 372 -28.87 29.64 33.97
C ARG A 372 -28.82 29.68 32.44
N ALA A 373 -29.53 30.62 31.81
CA ALA A 373 -29.45 30.85 30.37
C ALA A 373 -28.09 31.39 29.94
N ALA A 374 -27.44 32.25 30.72
CA ALA A 374 -26.08 32.73 30.46
C ALA A 374 -25.05 31.60 30.62
N ASP A 375 -25.12 30.82 31.69
CA ASP A 375 -24.22 29.69 31.94
C ASP A 375 -24.35 28.62 30.85
N SER A 376 -25.60 28.28 30.49
CA SER A 376 -25.90 27.36 29.38
C SER A 376 -25.34 27.86 28.05
N ARG A 377 -25.34 29.18 27.81
CA ARG A 377 -24.77 29.79 26.60
C ARG A 377 -23.25 29.72 26.58
N CYS A 378 -22.60 29.84 27.74
CA CYS A 378 -21.17 29.66 27.88
C CYS A 378 -20.77 28.20 27.58
N VAL A 379 -21.42 27.23 28.22
CA VAL A 379 -21.22 25.79 27.96
C VAL A 379 -21.47 25.45 26.49
N ALA A 380 -22.55 25.96 25.89
CA ALA A 380 -22.84 25.78 24.46
C ALA A 380 -21.68 26.28 23.58
N THR A 381 -21.16 27.46 23.88
CA THR A 381 -20.09 28.10 23.11
C THR A 381 -18.77 27.35 23.26
N ALA A 382 -18.41 26.91 24.46
CA ALA A 382 -17.23 26.08 24.71
C ALA A 382 -17.31 24.73 23.99
N ALA A 383 -18.45 24.04 24.07
CA ALA A 383 -18.68 22.78 23.36
C ALA A 383 -18.62 22.95 21.83
N VAL A 384 -19.24 23.97 21.26
CA VAL A 384 -19.14 24.23 19.79
C VAL A 384 -17.70 24.59 19.38
N LYS A 385 -16.95 25.34 20.19
CA LYS A 385 -15.52 25.61 19.95
C LYS A 385 -14.69 24.32 20.00
N ALA A 386 -14.90 23.48 21.02
CA ALA A 386 -14.21 22.20 21.17
C ALA A 386 -14.53 21.23 20.02
N SER A 387 -15.78 21.17 19.56
CA SER A 387 -16.19 20.40 18.38
C SER A 387 -15.41 20.79 17.11
N ARG A 388 -15.24 22.10 16.88
CA ARG A 388 -14.43 22.62 15.75
C ARG A 388 -12.95 22.27 15.93
N ALA A 389 -12.39 22.47 17.12
CA ALA A 389 -11.01 22.10 17.44
C ALA A 389 -10.74 20.60 17.22
N CYS A 390 -11.67 19.70 17.58
CA CYS A 390 -11.56 18.27 17.32
C CYS A 390 -11.58 17.94 15.81
N ARG A 391 -12.40 18.63 15.01
CA ARG A 391 -12.43 18.43 13.54
C ARG A 391 -11.14 18.89 12.86
N ASP A 392 -10.64 20.07 13.24
CA ASP A 392 -9.37 20.60 12.74
C ASP A 392 -8.18 19.72 13.14
N LEU A 393 -8.19 19.21 14.39
CA LEU A 393 -7.23 18.24 14.89
C LEU A 393 -7.28 16.95 14.07
N ASN A 394 -8.48 16.39 13.84
CA ASN A 394 -8.64 15.16 13.07
C ASN A 394 -8.06 15.30 11.65
N ALA A 395 -8.26 16.45 10.99
CA ALA A 395 -7.64 16.73 9.70
C ALA A 395 -6.10 16.76 9.74
N GLN A 396 -5.48 17.25 10.83
CA GLN A 396 -4.02 17.14 11.02
C GLN A 396 -3.61 15.70 11.34
N THR A 397 -4.35 14.97 12.18
CA THR A 397 -4.10 13.56 12.51
C THR A 397 -4.04 12.71 11.24
N VAL A 398 -5.07 12.79 10.39
CA VAL A 398 -5.10 12.11 9.07
C VAL A 398 -3.86 12.46 8.25
N LYS A 399 -3.57 13.76 8.10
CA LYS A 399 -2.43 14.24 7.30
C LYS A 399 -1.08 13.71 7.76
N TYR A 400 -0.85 13.60 9.08
CA TYR A 400 0.41 13.06 9.59
C TYR A 400 0.45 11.53 9.48
N LEU A 401 -0.65 10.84 9.84
CA LEU A 401 -0.71 9.38 9.88
C LEU A 401 -0.79 8.72 8.48
N ASP A 402 -1.14 9.46 7.42
CA ASP A 402 -1.01 9.02 6.01
C ASP A 402 0.41 8.50 5.69
N THR A 403 1.43 8.97 6.42
CA THR A 403 2.81 8.44 6.35
C THR A 403 2.89 6.91 6.56
N LEU A 404 1.98 6.33 7.35
CA LEU A 404 1.89 4.88 7.58
C LEU A 404 1.43 4.15 6.30
N HIS A 405 0.31 4.60 5.71
CA HIS A 405 -0.21 4.10 4.43
C HIS A 405 0.79 4.26 3.29
N GLU A 406 1.55 5.36 3.29
CA GLU A 406 2.63 5.55 2.32
C GLU A 406 3.76 4.54 2.47
N HIS A 407 4.14 4.15 3.68
CA HIS A 407 5.14 3.10 3.88
C HIS A 407 4.59 1.69 3.58
N LEU A 408 3.30 1.43 3.84
CA LEU A 408 2.63 0.21 3.36
C LEU A 408 2.64 0.13 1.83
N SER A 409 2.45 1.25 1.14
CA SER A 409 2.58 1.34 -0.32
C SER A 409 4.01 1.01 -0.77
N ILE A 410 5.04 1.51 -0.08
CA ILE A 410 6.45 1.20 -0.38
C ILE A 410 6.77 -0.30 -0.17
N MET A 411 6.14 -0.99 0.79
CA MET A 411 6.35 -2.43 1.00
C MET A 411 6.07 -3.28 -0.25
N LEU A 412 5.11 -2.88 -1.09
CA LEU A 412 4.85 -3.54 -2.38
C LEU A 412 6.07 -3.48 -3.33
N SER A 413 6.76 -2.34 -3.35
CA SER A 413 8.02 -2.16 -4.10
C SER A 413 9.14 -3.00 -3.52
N VAL A 414 9.21 -3.15 -2.20
CA VAL A 414 10.21 -4.01 -1.56
C VAL A 414 9.97 -5.47 -1.91
N HIS A 415 8.74 -5.99 -1.77
CA HIS A 415 8.40 -7.37 -2.16
C HIS A 415 8.72 -7.65 -3.63
N THR A 416 8.45 -6.70 -4.52
CA THR A 416 8.79 -6.79 -5.95
C THR A 416 10.30 -6.92 -6.14
N ALA A 417 11.08 -6.05 -5.51
CA ALA A 417 12.55 -6.05 -5.59
C ALA A 417 13.21 -7.28 -4.94
N LEU A 418 12.59 -7.88 -3.91
CA LEU A 418 13.05 -9.13 -3.30
C LEU A 418 12.65 -10.36 -4.14
N SER A 419 11.51 -10.31 -4.83
CA SER A 419 11.10 -11.32 -5.80
C SER A 419 12.02 -11.33 -7.02
N ASP A 420 12.44 -10.14 -7.49
CA ASP A 420 13.48 -9.99 -8.52
C ASP A 420 14.76 -10.75 -8.14
N ARG A 421 15.27 -10.56 -6.92
CA ARG A 421 16.45 -11.26 -6.40
C ARG A 421 16.25 -12.78 -6.40
N ALA A 422 15.13 -13.27 -5.89
CA ALA A 422 14.82 -14.70 -5.85
C ALA A 422 14.74 -15.32 -7.27
N SER A 423 14.15 -14.62 -8.24
CA SER A 423 14.08 -15.07 -9.63
C SER A 423 15.45 -15.11 -10.32
N ALA A 424 16.34 -14.16 -10.01
CA ALA A 424 17.70 -14.14 -10.52
C ALA A 424 18.55 -15.26 -9.91
N LEU A 425 18.42 -15.52 -8.60
CA LEU A 425 19.05 -16.65 -7.93
C LEU A 425 18.59 -18.00 -8.52
N LEU A 426 17.28 -18.18 -8.72
CA LEU A 426 16.73 -19.37 -9.39
C LEU A 426 17.35 -19.57 -10.78
N THR A 427 17.50 -18.51 -11.56
CA THR A 427 18.11 -18.57 -12.89
C THR A 427 19.57 -19.05 -12.82
N VAL A 428 20.35 -18.53 -11.87
CA VAL A 428 21.74 -18.97 -11.61
C VAL A 428 21.79 -20.45 -11.22
N GLN A 429 20.96 -20.88 -10.27
CA GLN A 429 20.94 -22.26 -9.76
C GLN A 429 20.49 -23.26 -10.83
N THR A 430 19.51 -22.92 -11.66
CA THR A 430 19.09 -23.75 -12.82
C THR A 430 20.23 -23.90 -13.82
N LEU A 431 20.90 -22.82 -14.21
CA LEU A 431 22.05 -22.90 -15.15
C LEU A 431 23.23 -23.69 -14.56
N MET A 432 23.47 -23.63 -13.24
CA MET A 432 24.45 -24.46 -12.56
C MET A 432 24.08 -25.95 -12.57
N SER A 433 22.82 -26.28 -12.33
CA SER A 433 22.29 -27.65 -12.43
C SER A 433 22.40 -28.21 -13.85
N ASP A 434 22.07 -27.38 -14.85
CA ASP A 434 22.12 -27.77 -16.26
C ASP A 434 23.56 -28.05 -16.70
N LEU A 435 24.53 -27.19 -16.32
CA LEU A 435 25.96 -27.41 -16.55
C LEU A 435 26.46 -28.71 -15.94
N ALA A 436 26.15 -28.98 -14.66
CA ALA A 436 26.54 -30.24 -14.02
C ALA A 436 25.94 -31.46 -14.75
N SER A 437 24.70 -31.35 -15.23
CA SER A 437 24.06 -32.42 -16.01
C SER A 437 24.78 -32.66 -17.35
N LEU A 438 25.16 -31.60 -18.07
CA LEU A 438 25.88 -31.66 -19.35
C LEU A 438 27.29 -32.23 -19.17
N GLN A 439 28.02 -31.78 -18.14
CA GLN A 439 29.33 -32.30 -17.76
C GLN A 439 29.26 -33.81 -17.49
N SER A 440 28.32 -34.27 -16.66
CA SER A 440 28.13 -35.70 -16.37
C SER A 440 27.76 -36.52 -17.63
N ARG A 441 27.11 -35.90 -18.63
CA ARG A 441 26.77 -36.55 -19.89
C ARG A 441 27.99 -36.73 -20.79
N ILE A 442 28.90 -35.75 -20.80
CA ILE A 442 30.19 -35.87 -21.49
C ILE A 442 31.03 -36.97 -20.85
N GLU A 443 31.21 -36.95 -19.53
CA GLU A 443 31.98 -37.97 -18.80
C GLU A 443 31.50 -39.40 -19.13
N LYS A 444 30.18 -39.61 -19.13
CA LYS A 444 29.56 -40.90 -19.50
C LYS A 444 29.84 -41.30 -20.96
N LEU A 445 29.83 -40.35 -21.90
CA LEU A 445 30.13 -40.60 -23.31
C LEU A 445 31.62 -40.88 -23.53
N GLU A 446 32.51 -40.14 -22.86
CA GLU A 446 33.96 -40.32 -22.93
C GLU A 446 34.36 -41.67 -22.33
N ALA A 447 33.85 -42.02 -21.14
CA ALA A 447 34.04 -43.32 -20.49
C ALA A 447 33.41 -44.50 -21.26
N ALA A 448 32.42 -44.24 -22.12
CA ALA A 448 31.87 -45.23 -23.06
C ALA A 448 32.66 -45.31 -24.37
N SER A 449 33.39 -44.26 -24.77
CA SER A 449 34.25 -44.27 -25.95
C SER A 449 35.61 -44.91 -25.70
N SER A 450 36.20 -44.74 -24.51
CA SER A 450 37.51 -45.31 -24.14
C SER A 450 37.53 -46.83 -24.12
N LYS A 451 36.36 -47.47 -24.04
CA LYS A 451 36.17 -48.93 -24.09
C LYS A 451 36.19 -49.52 -25.50
N ILE A 452 36.19 -48.70 -26.55
CA ILE A 452 36.11 -49.14 -27.96
C ILE A 452 37.37 -48.70 -28.71
N PHE A 453 38.24 -49.66 -29.01
CA PHE A 453 39.46 -49.43 -29.78
C PHE A 453 39.12 -48.92 -31.20
N GLY A 454 39.62 -47.73 -31.55
CA GLY A 454 39.36 -47.07 -32.84
C GLY A 454 38.45 -45.82 -32.77
N GLY A 455 37.70 -45.62 -31.69
CA GLY A 455 36.92 -44.40 -31.43
C GLY A 455 35.68 -44.22 -32.31
N ASP A 456 34.49 -44.23 -31.70
CA ASP A 456 33.24 -43.97 -32.41
C ASP A 456 33.16 -42.50 -32.87
N ARG A 457 33.39 -42.27 -34.17
CA ARG A 457 33.46 -40.95 -34.79
C ARG A 457 32.15 -40.15 -34.65
N ALA A 458 31.01 -40.81 -34.44
CA ALA A 458 29.74 -40.15 -34.15
C ALA A 458 29.66 -39.68 -32.69
N ARG A 459 30.21 -40.46 -31.73
CA ARG A 459 30.31 -40.03 -30.32
C ARG A 459 31.28 -38.87 -30.13
N ILE A 460 32.39 -38.84 -30.88
CA ILE A 460 33.35 -37.72 -30.83
C ILE A 460 32.65 -36.42 -31.22
N ARG A 461 31.93 -36.39 -32.35
CA ARG A 461 31.10 -35.23 -32.76
C ARG A 461 30.06 -34.85 -31.70
N ARG A 462 29.38 -35.85 -31.12
CA ARG A 462 28.37 -35.59 -30.08
C ARG A 462 28.96 -35.04 -28.79
N VAL A 463 30.21 -35.38 -28.45
CA VAL A 463 30.96 -34.76 -27.35
C VAL A 463 31.36 -33.32 -27.72
N GLU A 464 31.77 -33.06 -28.97
CA GLU A 464 32.06 -31.70 -29.44
C GLU A 464 30.82 -30.78 -29.39
N GLU A 465 29.67 -31.24 -29.87
CA GLU A 465 28.36 -30.55 -29.77
C GLU A 465 27.96 -30.25 -28.31
N LEU A 466 28.16 -31.21 -27.41
CA LEU A 466 27.90 -31.01 -25.97
C LEU A 466 28.90 -30.04 -25.33
N ARG A 467 30.17 -30.02 -25.75
CA ARG A 467 31.16 -29.03 -25.29
C ARG A 467 30.81 -27.62 -25.75
N GLU A 468 30.29 -27.45 -26.95
CA GLU A 468 29.78 -26.16 -27.43
C GLU A 468 28.55 -25.72 -26.64
N THR A 469 27.62 -26.64 -26.36
CA THR A 469 26.45 -26.41 -25.49
C THR A 469 26.87 -26.00 -24.08
N ILE A 470 27.90 -26.63 -23.51
CA ILE A 470 28.46 -26.25 -22.20
C ILE A 470 28.99 -24.82 -22.24
N ARG A 471 29.84 -24.45 -23.21
CA ARG A 471 30.37 -23.07 -23.32
C ARG A 471 29.25 -22.02 -23.36
N ALA A 472 28.25 -22.23 -24.22
CA ALA A 472 27.10 -21.34 -24.32
C ALA A 472 26.31 -21.24 -22.99
N THR A 473 26.25 -22.34 -22.22
CA THR A 473 25.58 -22.37 -20.92
C THR A 473 26.46 -21.76 -19.81
N GLU A 474 27.79 -21.83 -19.91
CA GLU A 474 28.76 -21.17 -19.04
C GLU A 474 28.71 -19.64 -19.24
N ASP A 475 28.68 -19.18 -20.48
CA ASP A 475 28.49 -17.76 -20.83
C ASP A 475 27.13 -17.24 -20.32
N ALA A 476 26.05 -18.03 -20.47
CA ALA A 476 24.74 -17.70 -19.94
C ALA A 476 24.75 -17.64 -18.40
N LYS A 477 25.42 -18.59 -17.71
CA LYS A 477 25.61 -18.57 -16.25
C LYS A 477 26.38 -17.34 -15.80
N PHE A 478 27.45 -16.96 -16.51
CA PHE A 478 28.23 -15.76 -16.18
C PHE A 478 27.38 -14.49 -16.29
N CYS A 479 26.57 -14.38 -17.36
CA CYS A 479 25.61 -13.28 -17.51
C CYS A 479 24.56 -13.27 -16.39
N ALA A 480 23.99 -14.43 -16.03
CA ALA A 480 23.00 -14.55 -14.96
C ALA A 480 23.57 -14.20 -13.58
N LEU A 481 24.81 -14.63 -13.27
CA LEU A 481 25.53 -14.28 -12.05
C LEU A 481 25.76 -12.78 -11.95
N ARG A 482 26.19 -12.14 -13.04
CA ARG A 482 26.41 -10.69 -13.08
C ARG A 482 25.13 -9.90 -12.80
N GLU A 483 24.00 -10.34 -13.34
CA GLU A 483 22.69 -9.72 -13.08
C GLU A 483 22.19 -9.99 -11.65
N TYR A 484 22.41 -11.19 -11.13
CA TYR A 484 22.09 -11.52 -9.73
C TYR A 484 22.87 -10.64 -8.74
N GLU A 485 24.18 -10.51 -8.89
CA GLU A 485 25.01 -9.65 -8.04
C GLU A 485 24.62 -8.17 -8.17
N ARG A 486 24.23 -7.71 -9.37
CA ARG A 486 23.68 -6.36 -9.57
C ARG A 486 22.38 -6.15 -8.78
N ILE A 487 21.43 -7.08 -8.86
CA ILE A 487 20.15 -7.00 -8.14
C ILE A 487 20.38 -7.07 -6.62
N LYS A 488 21.31 -7.91 -6.16
CA LYS A 488 21.73 -8.00 -4.76
C LYS A 488 22.30 -6.68 -4.23
N GLU A 489 23.15 -6.01 -5.00
CA GLU A 489 23.73 -4.71 -4.64
C GLU A 489 22.69 -3.58 -4.66
N ASN A 490 21.76 -3.59 -5.63
CA ASN A 490 20.61 -2.68 -5.67
C ASN A 490 19.76 -2.85 -4.39
N ASN A 491 19.30 -4.07 -4.10
CA ASN A 491 18.55 -4.41 -2.88
C ASN A 491 19.27 -3.92 -1.61
N ARG A 492 20.59 -4.12 -1.51
CA ARG A 492 21.40 -3.71 -0.35
C ARG A 492 21.37 -2.20 -0.15
N SER A 493 21.56 -1.43 -1.23
CA SER A 493 21.56 0.03 -1.19
C SER A 493 20.18 0.60 -0.90
N GLU A 494 19.14 -0.02 -1.46
CA GLU A 494 17.75 0.40 -1.29
C GLU A 494 17.22 0.11 0.12
N LEU A 495 17.59 -1.02 0.74
CA LEU A 495 17.30 -1.30 2.15
C LEU A 495 17.93 -0.25 3.07
N GLN A 496 19.15 0.21 2.78
CA GLN A 496 19.83 1.26 3.54
C GLN A 496 19.14 2.63 3.35
N ARG A 497 18.74 2.95 2.11
CA ARG A 497 17.97 4.17 1.80
C ARG A 497 16.63 4.18 2.53
N LEU A 498 15.86 3.10 2.42
CA LEU A 498 14.55 2.95 3.06
C LEU A 498 14.64 3.03 4.59
N ASP A 499 15.64 2.41 5.21
CA ASP A 499 15.84 2.48 6.67
C ASP A 499 16.10 3.92 7.14
N THR A 500 16.78 4.72 6.31
CA THR A 500 17.09 6.14 6.57
C THR A 500 15.83 7.01 6.38
N GLU A 501 15.19 6.92 5.21
CA GLU A 501 13.96 7.66 4.90
C GLU A 501 12.83 7.36 5.91
N ARG A 502 12.65 6.08 6.30
CA ARG A 502 11.68 5.67 7.32
C ARG A 502 11.94 6.35 8.65
N LYS A 503 13.19 6.43 9.11
CA LYS A 503 13.54 7.09 10.39
C LYS A 503 13.20 8.58 10.35
N GLU A 504 13.49 9.27 9.25
CA GLU A 504 13.21 10.70 9.08
C GLU A 504 11.71 10.98 8.99
N ASP A 505 10.99 10.24 8.14
CA ASP A 505 9.55 10.44 7.93
C ASP A 505 8.73 10.07 9.18
N PHE A 506 9.06 8.99 9.89
CA PHE A 506 8.36 8.64 11.14
C PHE A 506 8.64 9.65 12.25
N LEU A 507 9.87 10.18 12.34
CA LEU A 507 10.18 11.24 13.30
C LEU A 507 9.42 12.53 12.99
N ALA A 508 9.29 12.89 11.71
CA ALA A 508 8.50 14.05 11.28
C ALA A 508 7.00 13.85 11.52
N MET A 509 6.46 12.66 11.21
CA MET A 509 5.08 12.26 11.51
C MET A 509 4.78 12.38 13.00
N LEU A 510 5.57 11.73 13.87
CA LEU A 510 5.33 11.71 15.30
C LEU A 510 5.43 13.10 15.93
N LYS A 511 6.42 13.91 15.52
CA LYS A 511 6.54 15.31 15.96
C LYS A 511 5.31 16.14 15.55
N GLY A 512 4.87 16.03 14.30
CA GLY A 512 3.70 16.74 13.79
C GLY A 512 2.40 16.32 14.48
N PHE A 513 2.20 15.02 14.66
CA PHE A 513 1.08 14.45 15.40
C PHE A 513 1.05 14.95 16.85
N VAL A 514 2.12 14.75 17.64
CA VAL A 514 2.16 15.14 19.05
C VAL A 514 2.02 16.66 19.23
N ALA A 515 2.69 17.47 18.42
CA ALA A 515 2.56 18.92 18.48
C ALA A 515 1.13 19.39 18.15
N SER A 516 0.45 18.73 17.23
CA SER A 516 -0.97 19.01 16.93
C SER A 516 -1.87 18.60 18.09
N GLN A 517 -1.70 17.39 18.64
CA GLN A 517 -2.48 16.91 19.79
C GLN A 517 -2.37 17.88 20.98
N ALA A 518 -1.16 18.33 21.33
CA ALA A 518 -0.95 19.31 22.38
C ALA A 518 -1.63 20.66 22.07
N ALA A 519 -1.34 21.26 20.91
CA ALA A 519 -1.84 22.59 20.55
C ALA A 519 -3.36 22.67 20.36
N TYR A 520 -4.04 21.55 20.07
CA TYR A 520 -5.51 21.50 20.05
C TYR A 520 -6.11 21.13 21.42
N ALA A 521 -5.42 20.33 22.25
CA ALA A 521 -5.82 20.11 23.64
C ALA A 521 -5.81 21.41 24.44
N GLU A 522 -4.76 22.23 24.32
CA GLU A 522 -4.66 23.56 24.95
C GLU A 522 -5.86 24.45 24.56
N LYS A 523 -6.16 24.59 23.26
CA LYS A 523 -7.33 25.36 22.77
C LYS A 523 -8.67 24.87 23.32
N ILE A 524 -8.80 23.56 23.58
CA ILE A 524 -10.00 22.97 24.16
C ILE A 524 -10.06 23.30 25.66
N VAL A 525 -8.94 23.20 26.37
CA VAL A 525 -8.81 23.56 27.79
C VAL A 525 -9.13 25.05 28.02
N ASP A 526 -8.59 25.97 27.21
CA ASP A 526 -8.90 27.41 27.31
C ASP A 526 -10.42 27.68 27.26
N GLY A 527 -11.12 26.97 26.36
CA GLY A 527 -12.57 27.05 26.22
C GLY A 527 -13.32 26.57 27.46
N TRP A 528 -12.87 25.49 28.09
CA TRP A 528 -13.46 24.96 29.33
C TRP A 528 -13.07 25.73 30.58
N GLN A 529 -11.87 26.30 30.62
CA GLN A 529 -11.45 27.20 31.70
C GLN A 529 -12.34 28.44 31.75
N THR A 530 -12.68 29.02 30.59
CA THR A 530 -13.65 30.14 30.51
C THR A 530 -14.99 29.77 31.16
N VAL A 531 -15.51 28.56 30.89
CA VAL A 531 -16.74 28.05 31.52
C VAL A 531 -16.59 27.92 33.03
N ALA A 532 -15.48 27.35 33.50
CA ALA A 532 -15.23 27.16 34.94
C ALA A 532 -15.09 28.48 35.70
N GLU A 533 -14.50 29.51 35.08
CA GLU A 533 -14.37 30.86 35.63
C GLU A 533 -15.72 31.57 35.71
N GLU A 534 -16.49 31.58 34.62
CA GLU A 534 -17.83 32.20 34.57
C GLU A 534 -18.81 31.53 35.54
N THR A 535 -18.76 30.20 35.69
CA THR A 535 -19.63 29.43 36.61
C THR A 535 -19.08 29.33 38.05
N SER A 536 -17.93 29.92 38.36
CA SER A 536 -17.28 29.82 39.68
C SER A 536 -18.12 30.36 40.86
N GLY A 537 -19.17 31.15 40.58
CA GLY A 537 -20.12 31.63 41.58
C GLY A 537 -20.87 30.51 42.31
N TYR A 538 -21.13 29.37 41.64
CA TYR A 538 -21.82 28.22 42.25
C TYR A 538 -21.03 27.62 43.42
N ALA A 539 -19.70 27.53 43.30
CA ALA A 539 -18.83 26.99 44.36
C ALA A 539 -18.78 27.89 45.62
N ARG A 540 -18.82 29.21 45.44
CA ARG A 540 -18.84 30.16 46.58
C ARG A 540 -20.21 30.21 47.28
N GLY A 541 -21.28 29.88 46.54
CA GLY A 541 -22.62 29.74 47.11
C GLY A 541 -22.74 28.58 48.10
N SER A 542 -22.09 27.44 47.82
CA SER A 542 -22.08 26.29 48.72
C SER A 542 -21.35 26.54 50.04
N ASP A 543 -20.20 27.22 50.02
CA ASP A 543 -19.43 27.47 51.26
C ASP A 543 -20.17 28.42 52.21
N ASN A 544 -20.82 29.46 51.67
CA ASN A 544 -21.66 30.36 52.47
C ASN A 544 -22.95 29.69 52.98
N ALA A 545 -23.46 28.65 52.32
CA ALA A 545 -24.59 27.86 52.81
C ALA A 545 -24.20 26.93 53.97
N ILE A 546 -22.95 26.47 54.02
CA ILE A 546 -22.42 25.59 55.09
C ILE A 546 -21.99 26.40 56.32
N LEU A 547 -21.55 27.65 56.15
CA LEU A 547 -21.22 28.57 57.26
C LEU A 547 -22.45 29.31 57.83
N GLY A 548 -23.63 29.10 57.26
CA GLY A 548 -24.88 29.77 57.63
C GLY A 548 -25.92 28.89 58.33
N SER A 549 -25.57 27.65 58.71
CA SER A 549 -26.46 26.66 59.37
C SER A 549 -26.06 26.37 60.81
#